data_AF-A0A0K2GGR8-F1
#
_entry.id   AF-A0A0K2GGR8-F1
#
_cell.length_a   1.000
_cell.length_b   1.000
_cell.length_c   1.000
_cell.angle_alpha   90.00
_cell.angle_beta   90.00
_cell.angle_gamma   90.00
#
_symmetry.space_group_name_H-M   'P 1'
#
loop_
_entity.id
_entity.type
_entity.pdbx_description
1 polymer ?
#
loop_
_entity_poly.entity_id
_entity_poly.type
_entity_poly.pdbx_seq_one_letter_code
_entity_poly.pdbx_strand_id
1 'polypeptide(L)'
;MVDLISQAIDLGWPALALLVGLMIYFQVSISDPAAKKRATFKTFIGMIAALMLFMAIANYKVNFYGESRLLPVSLAMVTALAFMMGIYFTNLAALLKIGGFMFFVAAALSGYGNWLPQVEGGFPPKEEKLDFSSMTPQQLADEGEKIIFGGIGKNKEQGAIGKGQCPLCHAFHQGMLGERAPNLLGLPERAGKERLEDPKYSKGKPQAREFAQKEAFPGAGTAENGQEYIAESHACPSCYVVAGYGVKGTNDKESPMPAIHKPPISLSLPELAAVDTWLYVREGREAPSFEEIVKSYEKFIPEADRPKQQEDKPAGPASALLADGSEPVDQIFAKAQCVSCHTIPGIPGATGTIGPKLVEGTNAPTRLKDKEYKGTAKSTPEYIMESIVAPSAYVVKPFPDNTMPKVFGQKLSAGALKKIVDYLSQTYEGKEPPKIS
;
A
#
# COMPACT_ATOMS: atom_id res chain seq x y z
N MET A 1 28.79 -2.31 -16.59
CA MET A 1 28.95 -1.34 -17.71
C MET A 1 29.18 -2.05 -19.05
N VAL A 2 30.11 -3.01 -19.13
CA VAL A 2 30.37 -3.80 -20.37
C VAL A 2 29.12 -4.55 -20.86
N ASP A 3 28.38 -5.19 -19.96
CA ASP A 3 27.14 -5.92 -20.28
C ASP A 3 26.02 -4.99 -20.79
N LEU A 4 25.86 -3.81 -20.17
CA LEU A 4 24.89 -2.80 -20.60
C LEU A 4 25.18 -2.28 -22.02
N ILE A 5 26.46 -2.08 -22.36
CA ILE A 5 26.87 -1.63 -23.69
C ILE A 5 26.59 -2.72 -24.73
N SER A 6 26.86 -4.00 -24.42
CA SER A 6 26.54 -5.11 -25.31
C SER A 6 25.05 -5.16 -25.63
N GLN A 7 24.19 -5.09 -24.60
CA GLN A 7 22.74 -5.12 -24.77
C GLN A 7 22.20 -3.90 -25.52
N ALA A 8 22.82 -2.72 -25.32
CA ALA A 8 22.49 -1.52 -26.08
C ALA A 8 22.84 -1.66 -27.56
N ILE A 9 23.98 -2.28 -27.88
CA ILE A 9 24.39 -2.55 -29.26
C ILE A 9 23.47 -3.60 -29.89
N ASP A 10 23.13 -4.68 -29.20
CA ASP A 10 22.22 -5.71 -29.71
C ASP A 10 20.84 -5.14 -30.04
N LEU A 11 20.35 -4.20 -29.22
CA LEU A 11 19.09 -3.51 -29.46
C LEU A 11 19.18 -2.48 -30.61
N GLY A 12 20.33 -1.79 -30.70
CA GLY A 12 20.50 -0.60 -31.51
C GLY A 12 21.25 -0.78 -32.83
N TRP A 13 21.78 -1.97 -33.12
CA TRP A 13 22.67 -2.20 -34.26
C TRP A 13 22.08 -1.78 -35.62
N PRO A 14 20.77 -1.93 -35.94
CA PRO A 14 20.26 -1.52 -37.24
C PRO A 14 20.31 0.00 -37.41
N ALA A 15 20.00 0.75 -36.35
CA ALA A 15 20.05 2.20 -36.36
C ALA A 15 21.50 2.71 -36.42
N LEU A 16 22.43 2.08 -35.69
CA LEU A 16 23.84 2.41 -35.75
C LEU A 16 24.44 2.11 -37.13
N ALA A 17 24.10 0.98 -37.74
CA ALA A 17 24.53 0.62 -39.09
C ALA A 17 24.02 1.63 -40.14
N LEU A 18 22.77 2.07 -40.02
CA LEU A 18 22.21 3.10 -40.89
C LEU A 18 22.95 4.43 -40.76
N LEU A 19 23.30 4.85 -39.53
CA LEU A 19 24.07 6.08 -39.30
C LEU A 19 25.50 5.99 -39.84
N VAL A 20 26.14 4.82 -39.74
CA VAL A 20 27.44 4.57 -40.36
C VAL A 20 27.34 4.65 -41.88
N GLY A 21 26.30 4.04 -42.47
CA GLY A 21 26.03 4.14 -43.91
C GLY A 21 25.80 5.58 -44.37
N LEU A 22 25.06 6.37 -43.59
CA LEU A 22 24.84 7.79 -43.86
C LEU A 22 26.14 8.60 -43.76
N MET A 23 27.00 8.27 -42.81
CA MET A 23 28.31 8.90 -42.66
C MET A 23 29.19 8.65 -43.89
N ILE A 24 29.25 7.40 -44.36
CA ILE A 24 29.98 7.02 -45.58
C ILE A 24 29.38 7.72 -46.81
N TYR A 25 28.05 7.75 -46.92
CA TYR A 25 27.36 8.46 -47.99
C TYR A 25 27.74 9.95 -48.04
N PHE A 26 27.79 10.64 -46.91
CA PHE A 26 28.20 12.06 -46.86
C PHE A 26 29.66 12.30 -47.24
N GLN A 27 30.54 11.33 -47.01
CA GLN A 27 31.95 11.42 -47.45
C GLN A 27 32.08 11.44 -48.98
N VAL A 28 31.20 10.72 -49.67
CA VAL A 28 31.24 10.56 -51.14
C VAL A 28 30.35 11.57 -51.86
N SER A 29 29.16 11.87 -51.33
CA SER A 29 28.14 12.68 -52.02
C SER A 29 28.31 14.19 -51.89
N ILE A 30 28.99 14.69 -50.84
CA ILE A 30 29.13 16.12 -50.60
C ILE A 30 30.46 16.61 -51.15
N SER A 31 30.44 17.52 -52.14
CA SER A 31 31.67 18.08 -52.71
C SER A 31 32.27 19.22 -51.87
N ASP A 32 31.44 20.05 -51.22
CA ASP A 32 31.89 21.15 -50.36
C ASP A 32 32.57 20.62 -49.09
N PRO A 33 33.87 20.92 -48.84
CA PRO A 33 34.59 20.46 -47.66
C PRO A 33 33.96 20.93 -46.34
N ALA A 34 33.39 22.14 -46.30
CA ALA A 34 32.81 22.69 -45.07
C ALA A 34 31.48 22.02 -44.72
N ALA A 35 30.59 21.84 -45.71
CA ALA A 35 29.36 21.08 -45.55
C ALA A 35 29.63 19.61 -45.20
N LYS A 36 30.63 18.97 -45.84
CA LYS A 36 31.02 17.59 -45.55
C LYS A 36 31.46 17.42 -44.11
N LYS A 37 32.35 18.29 -43.62
CA LYS A 37 32.82 18.27 -42.23
C LYS A 37 31.67 18.44 -41.25
N ARG A 38 30.75 19.37 -41.52
CA ARG A 38 29.56 19.62 -40.69
C ARG A 38 28.60 18.42 -40.66
N ALA A 39 28.31 17.83 -41.83
CA ALA A 39 27.44 16.67 -41.95
C ALA A 39 28.03 15.45 -41.23
N THR A 40 29.32 15.18 -41.45
CA THR A 40 30.05 14.08 -40.80
C THR A 40 30.04 14.23 -39.28
N PHE A 41 30.34 15.44 -38.78
CA PHE A 41 30.35 15.71 -37.35
C PHE A 41 28.95 15.57 -36.73
N LYS A 42 27.89 16.07 -37.39
CA LYS A 42 26.51 15.89 -36.91
C LYS A 42 26.09 14.42 -36.90
N THR A 43 26.48 13.63 -37.91
CA THR A 43 26.21 12.18 -37.92
C THR A 43 26.93 11.48 -36.78
N PHE A 44 28.17 11.86 -36.48
CA PHE A 44 28.92 11.33 -35.33
C PHE A 44 28.22 11.65 -33.99
N ILE A 45 27.76 12.88 -33.78
CA ILE A 45 26.95 13.24 -32.61
C ILE A 45 25.66 12.42 -32.57
N GLY A 46 25.00 12.21 -33.72
CA GLY A 46 23.82 11.35 -33.84
C GLY A 46 24.08 9.90 -33.44
N MET A 47 25.25 9.34 -33.77
CA MET A 47 25.66 8.00 -33.34
C MET A 47 25.85 7.90 -31.82
N ILE A 48 26.47 8.90 -31.20
CA ILE A 48 26.60 8.97 -29.74
C ILE A 48 25.22 9.06 -29.08
N ALA A 49 24.34 9.93 -29.58
CA ALA A 49 22.97 10.05 -29.07
C ALA A 49 22.17 8.76 -29.22
N ALA A 50 22.28 8.06 -30.35
CA ALA A 50 21.63 6.78 -30.58
C ALA A 50 22.13 5.72 -29.57
N LEU A 51 23.44 5.62 -29.38
CA LEU A 51 24.02 4.70 -28.40
C LEU A 51 23.54 5.01 -26.97
N MET A 52 23.54 6.28 -26.56
CA MET A 52 23.04 6.70 -25.25
C MET A 52 21.55 6.36 -25.06
N LEU A 53 20.73 6.53 -26.11
CA LEU A 53 19.32 6.17 -26.07
C LEU A 53 19.14 4.66 -25.87
N PHE A 54 19.85 3.82 -26.62
CA PHE A 54 19.76 2.37 -26.46
C PHE A 54 20.33 1.91 -25.12
N MET A 55 21.35 2.57 -24.57
CA MET A 55 21.82 2.33 -23.20
C MET A 55 20.75 2.69 -22.16
N ALA A 56 20.01 3.79 -22.35
CA ALA A 56 18.91 4.15 -21.47
C ALA A 56 17.78 3.10 -21.52
N ILE A 57 17.44 2.59 -22.70
CA ILE A 57 16.42 1.55 -22.88
C ILE A 57 16.89 0.21 -22.30
N ALA A 58 18.13 -0.20 -22.56
CA ALA A 58 18.71 -1.42 -22.00
C ALA A 58 18.75 -1.35 -20.47
N ASN A 59 19.19 -0.22 -19.90
CA ASN A 59 19.19 -0.01 -18.45
C ASN A 59 17.78 -0.09 -17.87
N TYR A 60 16.79 0.50 -18.56
CA TYR A 60 15.40 0.42 -18.14
C TYR A 60 14.92 -1.03 -18.16
N LYS A 61 15.10 -1.75 -19.26
CA LYS A 61 14.68 -3.15 -19.42
C LYS A 61 15.27 -4.07 -18.36
N VAL A 62 16.57 -3.93 -18.07
CA VAL A 62 17.27 -4.76 -17.08
C VAL A 62 16.81 -4.47 -15.66
N ASN A 63 16.56 -3.19 -15.35
CA ASN A 63 16.30 -2.75 -13.98
C ASN A 63 14.81 -2.52 -13.69
N PHE A 64 13.91 -2.72 -14.64
CA PHE A 64 12.47 -2.45 -14.45
C PHE A 64 11.83 -3.34 -13.40
N TYR A 65 12.23 -4.62 -13.37
CA TYR A 65 11.75 -5.60 -12.40
C TYR A 65 12.75 -5.88 -11.27
N GLY A 66 13.89 -5.18 -11.28
CA GLY A 66 14.91 -5.27 -10.25
C GLY A 66 14.80 -4.09 -9.30
N GLU A 67 14.85 -4.32 -8.00
CA GLU A 67 14.90 -3.27 -6.97
C GLU A 67 16.25 -2.54 -6.92
N SER A 68 16.93 -2.38 -8.07
CA SER A 68 18.28 -1.84 -8.15
C SER A 68 18.35 -0.33 -7.92
N ARG A 69 17.21 0.36 -7.93
CA ARG A 69 17.10 1.84 -7.86
C ARG A 69 17.83 2.57 -9.00
N LEU A 70 18.17 1.87 -10.08
CA LEU A 70 18.91 2.41 -11.23
C LEU A 70 18.02 2.96 -12.35
N LEU A 71 16.69 2.87 -12.22
CA LEU A 71 15.75 3.41 -13.22
C LEU A 71 15.91 4.93 -13.48
N PRO A 72 16.16 5.78 -12.47
CA PRO A 72 16.40 7.21 -12.72
C PRO A 72 17.60 7.49 -13.63
N VAL A 73 18.57 6.58 -13.71
CA VAL A 73 19.75 6.72 -14.58
C VAL A 73 19.33 6.75 -16.06
N SER A 74 18.31 5.99 -16.46
CA SER A 74 17.76 6.04 -17.83
C SER A 74 17.19 7.41 -18.16
N LEU A 75 16.45 8.03 -17.24
CA LEU A 75 15.87 9.36 -17.44
C LEU A 75 16.96 10.44 -17.49
N ALA A 76 18.02 10.30 -16.69
CA ALA A 76 19.19 11.18 -16.74
C ALA A 76 19.95 11.06 -18.09
N MET A 77 20.12 9.85 -18.61
CA MET A 77 20.73 9.62 -19.93
C MET A 77 19.91 10.25 -21.06
N VAL A 78 18.58 10.12 -21.01
CA VAL A 78 17.65 10.75 -21.97
C VAL A 78 17.67 12.28 -21.85
N THR A 79 17.83 12.80 -20.64
CA THR A 79 18.01 14.24 -20.42
C THR A 79 19.29 14.74 -21.09
N ALA A 80 20.43 14.08 -20.81
CA ALA A 80 21.73 14.46 -21.36
C ALA A 80 21.75 14.40 -22.89
N LEU A 81 21.19 13.33 -23.49
CA LEU A 81 21.14 13.21 -24.96
C LEU A 81 20.25 14.30 -25.58
N ALA A 82 19.13 14.65 -24.96
CA ALA A 82 18.23 15.68 -25.47
C ALA A 82 18.89 17.06 -25.50
N PHE A 83 19.61 17.44 -24.43
CA PHE A 83 20.37 18.69 -24.41
C PHE A 83 21.53 18.70 -25.41
N MET A 84 22.29 17.60 -25.50
CA MET A 84 23.37 17.47 -26.50
C MET A 84 22.83 17.63 -27.93
N MET A 85 21.77 16.92 -28.29
CA MET A 85 21.13 17.04 -29.60
C MET A 85 20.60 18.46 -29.83
N GLY A 86 20.04 19.11 -28.81
CA GLY A 86 19.56 20.49 -28.89
C GLY A 86 20.63 21.54 -29.12
N ILE A 87 21.91 21.25 -28.82
CA ILE A 87 23.05 22.12 -29.14
C ILE A 87 23.43 22.00 -30.62
N TYR A 88 23.46 20.78 -31.17
CA TYR A 88 23.98 20.52 -32.52
C TYR A 88 22.92 20.51 -33.63
N PHE A 89 21.64 20.33 -33.29
CA PHE A 89 20.50 20.30 -34.20
C PHE A 89 19.54 21.48 -33.95
N THR A 90 19.99 22.68 -34.33
CA THR A 90 19.31 23.96 -34.08
C THR A 90 17.84 24.02 -34.52
N ASN A 91 17.50 23.35 -35.63
CA ASN A 91 16.12 23.34 -36.15
C ASN A 91 15.13 22.61 -35.21
N LEU A 92 15.64 21.70 -34.37
CA LEU A 92 14.86 20.94 -33.38
C LEU A 92 15.22 21.34 -31.94
N ALA A 93 16.04 22.38 -31.76
CA ALA A 93 16.62 22.71 -30.46
C ALA A 93 15.56 23.05 -29.42
N ALA A 94 14.50 23.78 -29.79
CA ALA A 94 13.41 24.10 -28.87
C ALA A 94 12.72 22.83 -28.36
N LEU A 95 12.34 21.93 -29.28
CA LEU A 95 11.68 20.66 -28.96
C LEU A 95 12.57 19.79 -28.05
N LEU A 96 13.85 19.65 -28.40
CA LEU A 96 14.80 18.82 -27.67
C LEU A 96 15.11 19.38 -26.27
N LYS A 97 15.22 20.70 -26.11
CA LYS A 97 15.44 21.33 -24.79
C LYS A 97 14.21 21.23 -23.90
N ILE A 98 13.01 21.44 -24.44
CA ILE A 98 11.76 21.29 -23.69
C ILE A 98 11.59 19.83 -23.23
N GLY A 99 11.72 18.88 -24.16
CA GLY A 99 11.65 17.45 -23.83
C GLY A 99 12.72 17.04 -22.81
N GLY A 100 13.96 17.51 -22.99
CA GLY A 100 15.05 17.28 -22.04
C GLY A 100 14.74 17.80 -20.63
N PHE A 101 14.13 18.98 -20.51
CA PHE A 101 13.70 19.52 -19.22
C PHE A 101 12.59 18.68 -18.57
N MET A 102 11.63 18.17 -19.35
CA MET A 102 10.60 17.27 -18.83
C MET A 102 11.20 15.97 -18.28
N PHE A 103 12.14 15.36 -19.00
CA PHE A 103 12.85 14.18 -18.52
C PHE A 103 13.72 14.48 -17.31
N PHE A 104 14.31 15.68 -17.21
CA PHE A 104 15.05 16.11 -16.03
C PHE A 104 14.16 16.17 -14.78
N VAL A 105 12.99 16.81 -14.89
CA VAL A 105 12.03 16.89 -13.78
C VAL A 105 11.55 15.49 -13.39
N ALA A 106 11.24 14.62 -14.36
CA ALA A 106 10.87 13.24 -14.10
C ALA A 106 11.99 12.46 -13.40
N ALA A 107 13.24 12.63 -13.84
CA ALA A 107 14.41 12.01 -13.20
C ALA A 107 14.58 12.48 -11.76
N ALA A 108 14.40 13.76 -11.48
CA ALA A 108 14.51 14.33 -10.14
C ALA A 108 13.41 13.82 -9.20
N LEU A 109 12.15 13.83 -9.65
CA LEU A 109 11.02 13.34 -8.85
C LEU A 109 11.10 11.83 -8.61
N SER A 110 11.40 11.05 -9.65
CA SER A 110 11.58 9.60 -9.53
C SER A 110 12.80 9.25 -8.68
N GLY A 111 13.90 9.98 -8.83
CA GLY A 111 15.10 9.81 -8.01
C GLY A 111 14.83 10.10 -6.54
N TYR A 112 14.15 11.21 -6.24
CA TYR A 112 13.76 11.56 -4.89
C TYR A 112 12.79 10.53 -4.27
N GLY A 113 11.77 10.12 -5.03
CA GLY A 113 10.84 9.07 -4.61
C GLY A 113 11.53 7.75 -4.27
N ASN A 114 12.50 7.32 -5.09
CA ASN A 114 13.28 6.10 -4.86
C ASN A 114 14.36 6.24 -3.76
N TRP A 115 14.79 7.46 -3.43
CA TRP A 115 15.72 7.71 -2.34
C TRP A 115 15.03 7.53 -0.98
N LEU A 116 13.78 8.01 -0.87
CA LEU A 116 13.02 7.87 0.36
C LEU A 116 12.87 6.38 0.74
N PRO A 117 13.03 6.04 2.03
CA PRO A 117 12.75 4.68 2.51
C PRO A 117 11.35 4.28 2.05
N GLN A 118 11.28 3.28 1.17
CA GLN A 118 10.00 2.72 0.75
C GLN A 118 9.44 1.99 1.96
N VAL A 119 8.40 2.56 2.56
CA VAL A 119 7.59 1.84 3.53
C VAL A 119 6.73 0.89 2.71
N GLU A 120 7.23 -0.33 2.48
CA GLU A 120 6.32 -1.43 2.16
C GLU A 120 5.31 -1.49 3.29
N GLY A 121 4.02 -1.62 2.97
CA GLY A 121 2.96 -1.76 3.95
C GLY A 121 3.16 -3.03 4.78
N GLY A 122 4.08 -2.97 5.74
CA GLY A 122 4.27 -3.97 6.78
C GLY A 122 3.04 -3.98 7.68
N PHE A 123 2.67 -5.17 8.10
CA PHE A 123 1.41 -5.44 8.78
C PHE A 123 1.16 -4.56 10.02
N PRO A 124 -0.09 -4.13 10.27
CA PRO A 124 -0.57 -3.94 11.62
C PRO A 124 -0.55 -5.30 12.37
N PRO A 125 -0.18 -5.33 13.66
CA PRO A 125 0.03 -6.56 14.41
C PRO A 125 -1.21 -7.49 14.41
N LYS A 126 -0.99 -8.81 14.49
CA LYS A 126 -2.05 -9.83 14.56
C LYS A 126 -2.96 -9.55 15.77
N GLU A 127 -4.25 -9.30 15.51
CA GLU A 127 -5.30 -9.26 16.54
C GLU A 127 -5.62 -10.70 16.97
N GLU A 128 -5.10 -11.10 18.13
CA GLU A 128 -5.60 -12.28 18.84
C GLU A 128 -7.03 -12.02 19.35
N LYS A 129 -7.81 -13.08 19.59
CA LYS A 129 -9.12 -12.94 20.24
C LYS A 129 -8.90 -12.46 21.67
N LEU A 130 -8.98 -11.16 21.86
CA LEU A 130 -8.82 -10.50 23.15
C LEU A 130 -10.17 -10.53 23.86
N ASP A 131 -10.22 -11.25 24.98
CA ASP A 131 -11.34 -11.12 25.92
C ASP A 131 -11.12 -9.87 26.77
N PHE A 132 -11.51 -8.72 26.22
CA PHE A 132 -11.38 -7.42 26.85
C PHE A 132 -12.05 -7.36 28.24
N SER A 133 -13.11 -8.14 28.46
CA SER A 133 -13.81 -8.16 29.74
C SER A 133 -13.01 -8.81 30.86
N SER A 134 -12.08 -9.71 30.52
CA SER A 134 -11.21 -10.39 31.48
C SER A 134 -9.89 -9.65 31.78
N MET A 135 -9.64 -8.53 31.11
CA MET A 135 -8.40 -7.79 31.22
C MET A 135 -8.35 -6.90 32.45
N THR A 136 -7.15 -6.74 33.00
CA THR A 136 -6.88 -5.67 33.98
C THR A 136 -6.96 -4.29 33.30
N PRO A 137 -7.17 -3.19 34.06
CA PRO A 137 -7.18 -1.84 33.50
C PRO A 137 -5.92 -1.49 32.70
N GLN A 138 -4.74 -1.99 33.11
CA GLN A 138 -3.50 -1.76 32.37
C GLN A 138 -3.46 -2.54 31.05
N GLN A 139 -3.86 -3.82 31.05
CA GLN A 139 -3.92 -4.60 29.81
C GLN A 139 -4.92 -4.00 28.82
N LEU A 140 -6.07 -3.55 29.33
CA LEU A 140 -7.10 -2.88 28.55
C LEU A 140 -6.58 -1.54 27.98
N ALA A 141 -5.81 -0.78 28.77
CA ALA A 141 -5.12 0.42 28.30
C ALA A 141 -4.06 0.11 27.24
N ASP A 142 -3.29 -0.97 27.38
CA ASP A 142 -2.28 -1.37 26.39
C ASP A 142 -2.95 -1.71 25.04
N GLU A 143 -4.10 -2.38 25.05
CA GLU A 143 -4.90 -2.59 23.83
C GLU A 143 -5.45 -1.28 23.26
N GLY A 144 -5.89 -0.36 24.11
CA GLY A 144 -6.28 1.00 23.71
C GLY A 144 -5.14 1.74 23.01
N GLU A 145 -3.91 1.64 23.52
CA GLU A 145 -2.75 2.25 22.87
C GLU A 145 -2.47 1.65 21.49
N LYS A 146 -2.58 0.32 21.35
CA LYS A 146 -2.45 -0.35 20.05
C LYS A 146 -3.50 0.12 19.05
N ILE A 147 -4.76 0.27 19.48
CA ILE A 147 -5.84 0.77 18.63
C ILE A 147 -5.54 2.20 18.16
N ILE A 148 -4.99 3.05 19.02
CA ILE A 148 -4.73 4.46 18.70
C ILE A 148 -3.46 4.63 17.84
N PHE A 149 -2.36 3.96 18.20
CA PHE A 149 -1.02 4.22 17.65
C PHE A 149 -0.39 3.04 16.91
N GLY A 150 -1.03 1.87 16.89
CA GLY A 150 -0.52 0.67 16.20
C GLY A 150 0.48 -0.16 17.01
N GLY A 151 0.74 0.19 18.27
CA GLY A 151 1.59 -0.57 19.18
C GLY A 151 1.67 0.05 20.58
N ILE A 152 2.14 -0.74 21.56
CA ILE A 152 2.40 -0.27 22.93
C ILE A 152 3.66 0.61 22.93
N GLY A 153 3.63 1.72 23.67
CA GLY A 153 4.71 2.72 23.72
C GLY A 153 4.87 3.57 22.46
N LYS A 154 4.05 3.33 21.42
CA LYS A 154 4.06 4.08 20.17
C LYS A 154 3.47 5.48 20.31
N ASN A 155 2.82 5.81 21.43
CA ASN A 155 2.30 7.15 21.69
C ASN A 155 3.39 8.25 21.70
N LYS A 156 4.67 7.90 21.88
CA LYS A 156 5.82 8.84 21.81
C LYS A 156 6.37 9.03 20.40
N GLU A 157 5.95 8.18 19.45
CA GLU A 157 6.42 8.22 18.07
C GLU A 157 5.52 9.12 17.23
N GLN A 158 6.10 10.19 16.68
CA GLN A 158 5.35 11.12 15.84
C GLN A 158 4.93 10.44 14.54
N GLY A 159 3.63 10.46 14.24
CA GLY A 159 3.04 9.80 13.07
C GLY A 159 2.66 8.34 13.27
N ALA A 160 2.84 7.78 14.46
CA ALA A 160 2.32 6.46 14.79
C ALA A 160 0.78 6.45 14.71
N ILE A 161 0.24 5.41 14.07
CA ILE A 161 -1.18 5.32 13.76
C ILE A 161 -1.66 3.87 13.85
N GLY A 162 -2.75 3.68 14.60
CA GLY A 162 -3.44 2.41 14.72
C GLY A 162 -4.79 2.40 13.99
N LYS A 163 -5.55 1.32 14.21
CA LYS A 163 -6.89 1.11 13.66
C LYS A 163 -7.83 2.31 13.88
N GLY A 164 -7.75 2.94 15.05
CA GLY A 164 -8.59 4.08 15.42
C GLY A 164 -8.29 5.36 14.62
N GLN A 165 -7.10 5.47 14.00
CA GLN A 165 -6.65 6.65 13.24
C GLN A 165 -6.69 7.99 13.98
N CYS A 166 -6.95 7.98 15.29
CA CYS A 166 -7.13 9.17 16.11
C CYS A 166 -5.94 10.16 16.06
N PRO A 167 -4.67 9.71 16.00
CA PRO A 167 -3.50 10.59 15.88
C PRO A 167 -3.47 11.47 14.62
N LEU A 168 -4.28 11.18 13.61
CA LEU A 168 -4.38 12.04 12.42
C LEU A 168 -5.00 13.41 12.72
N CYS A 169 -5.79 13.50 13.79
CA CYS A 169 -6.58 14.69 14.09
C CYS A 169 -6.33 15.20 15.51
N HIS A 170 -6.16 14.31 16.49
CA HIS A 170 -6.06 14.66 17.90
C HIS A 170 -4.62 14.61 18.41
N ALA A 171 -4.26 15.61 19.21
CA ALA A 171 -3.06 15.57 20.05
C ALA A 171 -3.35 14.90 21.39
N PHE A 172 -2.50 13.97 21.81
CA PHE A 172 -2.69 13.16 23.02
C PHE A 172 -1.79 13.56 24.19
N HIS A 173 -0.67 14.24 23.92
CA HIS A 173 0.23 14.78 24.93
C HIS A 173 0.80 16.12 24.47
N GLN A 174 1.40 16.86 25.40
CA GLN A 174 2.03 18.14 25.10
C GLN A 174 3.15 17.95 24.05
N GLY A 175 3.15 18.79 23.02
CA GLY A 175 4.10 18.72 21.91
C GLY A 175 3.72 17.78 20.75
N MET A 176 2.63 16.99 20.86
CA MET A 176 2.11 16.23 19.72
C MET A 176 1.38 17.15 18.75
N LEU A 177 1.65 17.01 17.45
CA LEU A 177 0.92 17.75 16.41
C LEU A 177 -0.53 17.24 16.33
N GLY A 178 -1.50 18.14 16.47
CA GLY A 178 -2.92 17.84 16.36
C GLY A 178 -3.75 19.12 16.41
N GLU A 179 -3.99 19.72 15.26
CA GLU A 179 -4.71 21.00 15.14
C GLU A 179 -6.11 20.84 14.52
N ARG A 180 -6.42 19.66 13.98
CA ARG A 180 -7.69 19.40 13.28
C ARG A 180 -8.85 19.12 14.23
N ALA A 181 -8.56 18.68 15.45
CA ALA A 181 -9.55 18.34 16.47
C ALA A 181 -9.04 18.73 17.87
N PRO A 182 -9.93 18.81 18.89
CA PRO A 182 -9.54 19.19 20.24
C PRO A 182 -8.45 18.27 20.79
N ASN A 183 -7.51 18.84 21.55
CA ASN A 183 -6.52 18.01 22.26
C ASN A 183 -7.24 17.09 23.27
N LEU A 184 -6.72 15.87 23.40
CA LEU A 184 -7.26 14.84 24.27
C LEU A 184 -6.50 14.72 25.60
N LEU A 185 -5.38 15.44 25.78
CA LEU A 185 -4.67 15.53 27.05
C LEU A 185 -5.57 16.17 28.12
N GLY A 186 -5.85 15.52 29.24
CA GLY A 186 -6.74 16.01 30.30
C GLY A 186 -8.23 15.74 30.04
N LEU A 187 -8.57 14.97 28.99
CA LEU A 187 -9.96 14.74 28.60
C LEU A 187 -10.81 14.12 29.73
N PRO A 188 -10.36 13.08 30.48
CA PRO A 188 -11.18 12.48 31.53
C PRO A 188 -11.72 13.47 32.56
N GLU A 189 -10.92 14.49 32.92
CA GLU A 189 -11.35 15.54 33.84
C GLU A 189 -12.22 16.59 33.16
N ARG A 190 -11.81 17.06 31.98
CA ARG A 190 -12.55 18.09 31.24
C ARG A 190 -13.95 17.65 30.83
N ALA A 191 -14.11 16.39 30.44
CA ALA A 191 -15.37 15.83 29.97
C ALA A 191 -16.51 16.13 30.97
N GLY A 192 -16.29 15.82 32.24
CA GLY A 192 -17.27 16.08 33.30
C GLY A 192 -17.32 17.53 33.78
N LYS A 193 -16.15 18.14 34.06
CA LYS A 193 -16.11 19.43 34.76
C LYS A 193 -16.29 20.65 33.87
N GLU A 194 -15.94 20.55 32.60
CA GLU A 194 -15.95 21.68 31.67
C GLU A 194 -16.92 21.45 30.51
N ARG A 195 -16.89 20.27 29.88
CA ARG A 195 -17.62 20.04 28.62
C ARG A 195 -19.11 19.84 28.83
N LEU A 196 -19.48 19.02 29.82
CA LEU A 196 -20.89 18.82 30.17
C LEU A 196 -21.55 20.06 30.77
N GLU A 197 -20.77 20.90 31.43
CA GLU A 197 -21.23 22.15 32.05
C GLU A 197 -21.22 23.33 31.08
N ASP A 198 -20.75 23.14 29.83
CA ASP A 198 -20.83 24.15 28.79
C ASP A 198 -22.32 24.43 28.47
N PRO A 199 -22.80 25.69 28.57
CA PRO A 199 -24.18 26.03 28.25
C PRO A 199 -24.63 25.58 26.85
N LYS A 200 -23.71 25.50 25.88
CA LYS A 200 -24.00 25.05 24.52
C LYS A 200 -24.27 23.55 24.44
N TYR A 201 -23.75 22.76 25.38
CA TYR A 201 -23.93 21.31 25.40
C TYR A 201 -25.42 20.89 25.56
N SER A 202 -26.21 21.70 26.25
CA SER A 202 -27.64 21.51 26.46
C SER A 202 -28.00 20.20 27.20
N LYS A 203 -27.33 19.95 28.33
CA LYS A 203 -27.50 18.74 29.16
C LYS A 203 -28.98 18.47 29.49
N GLY A 204 -29.44 17.25 29.22
CA GLY A 204 -30.82 16.79 29.42
C GLY A 204 -31.85 17.40 28.46
N LYS A 205 -31.42 18.24 27.50
CA LYS A 205 -32.29 18.98 26.59
C LYS A 205 -31.77 18.90 25.15
N PRO A 206 -31.76 17.71 24.54
CA PRO A 206 -31.14 17.52 23.22
C PRO A 206 -31.77 18.40 22.13
N GLN A 207 -33.09 18.65 22.21
CA GLN A 207 -33.81 19.49 21.26
C GLN A 207 -33.43 20.98 21.35
N ALA A 208 -32.78 21.41 22.44
CA ALA A 208 -32.26 22.77 22.59
C ALA A 208 -30.86 22.95 21.98
N ARG A 209 -30.21 21.88 21.51
CA ARG A 209 -28.89 21.96 20.87
C ARG A 209 -28.96 22.75 19.58
N GLU A 210 -27.95 23.56 19.31
CA GLU A 210 -27.82 24.35 18.08
C GLU A 210 -26.99 23.64 16.98
N PHE A 211 -26.48 22.44 17.27
CA PHE A 211 -25.65 21.64 16.38
C PHE A 211 -26.45 20.89 15.31
N ALA A 212 -25.74 20.37 14.32
CA ALA A 212 -26.29 19.66 13.18
C ALA A 212 -27.05 18.38 13.59
N GLN A 213 -26.61 17.72 14.66
CA GLN A 213 -27.31 16.58 15.25
C GLN A 213 -27.79 16.94 16.65
N LYS A 214 -29.02 16.52 17.00
CA LYS A 214 -29.60 16.77 18.33
C LYS A 214 -29.29 15.63 19.29
N GLU A 215 -29.32 14.41 18.79
CA GLU A 215 -29.09 13.16 19.54
C GLU A 215 -28.40 12.16 18.62
N ALA A 216 -27.71 11.18 19.20
CA ALA A 216 -27.07 10.10 18.44
C ALA A 216 -28.11 9.29 17.63
N PHE A 217 -29.26 9.05 18.24
CA PHE A 217 -30.48 8.54 17.62
C PHE A 217 -31.69 9.03 18.43
N PRO A 218 -32.92 9.01 17.88
CA PRO A 218 -34.10 9.48 18.60
C PRO A 218 -34.29 8.76 19.94
N GLY A 219 -34.29 9.51 21.04
CA GLY A 219 -34.47 8.99 22.40
C GLY A 219 -33.18 8.58 23.12
N ALA A 220 -31.99 8.77 22.51
CA ALA A 220 -30.72 8.54 23.19
C ALA A 220 -30.45 9.54 24.33
N GLY A 221 -31.07 10.72 24.28
CA GLY A 221 -30.85 11.80 25.23
C GLY A 221 -29.48 12.45 25.05
N THR A 222 -28.95 12.96 26.16
CA THR A 222 -27.60 13.52 26.25
C THR A 222 -26.79 12.75 27.30
N ALA A 223 -25.48 12.93 27.32
CA ALA A 223 -24.64 12.47 28.40
C ALA A 223 -24.93 13.18 29.73
N GLU A 224 -24.80 12.42 30.82
CA GLU A 224 -25.08 12.86 32.19
C GLU A 224 -23.81 13.00 33.03
N ASN A 225 -22.76 12.26 32.67
CA ASN A 225 -21.47 12.21 33.35
C ASN A 225 -20.31 12.19 32.33
N GLY A 226 -19.07 12.39 32.81
CA GLY A 226 -17.90 12.54 31.95
C GLY A 226 -17.63 11.34 31.03
N GLN A 227 -17.90 10.11 31.49
CA GLN A 227 -17.71 8.92 30.66
C GLN A 227 -18.75 8.86 29.53
N GLU A 228 -20.02 9.16 29.84
CA GLU A 228 -21.06 9.27 28.81
C GLU A 228 -20.75 10.39 27.80
N TYR A 229 -20.11 11.49 28.22
CA TYR A 229 -19.73 12.56 27.31
C TYR A 229 -18.70 12.09 26.29
N ILE A 230 -17.73 11.27 26.73
CA ILE A 230 -16.72 10.67 25.83
C ILE A 230 -17.43 9.72 24.86
N ALA A 231 -18.32 8.85 25.36
CA ALA A 231 -19.08 7.92 24.53
C ALA A 231 -19.99 8.63 23.50
N GLU A 232 -20.71 9.68 23.91
CA GLU A 232 -21.53 10.49 22.99
C GLU A 232 -20.67 11.21 21.95
N SER A 233 -19.51 11.76 22.35
CA SER A 233 -18.60 12.44 21.41
C SER A 233 -18.07 11.49 20.33
N HIS A 234 -17.83 10.23 20.67
CA HIS A 234 -17.41 9.19 19.73
C HIS A 234 -18.56 8.68 18.83
N ALA A 235 -19.77 8.55 19.38
CA ALA A 235 -20.93 8.05 18.66
C ALA A 235 -21.61 9.11 17.79
N CYS A 236 -21.65 10.35 18.25
CA CYS A 236 -22.30 11.49 17.62
C CYS A 236 -21.41 12.75 17.72
N PRO A 237 -20.31 12.84 16.96
CA PRO A 237 -19.40 13.98 17.04
C PRO A 237 -20.05 15.33 16.70
N SER A 238 -21.16 15.32 15.95
CA SER A 238 -21.92 16.53 15.60
C SER A 238 -23.11 16.80 16.55
N CYS A 239 -23.26 16.03 17.63
CA CYS A 239 -24.20 16.34 18.72
C CYS A 239 -23.71 17.49 19.60
N TYR A 240 -22.39 17.60 19.77
CA TYR A 240 -21.73 18.70 20.43
C TYR A 240 -20.34 18.90 19.83
N VAL A 241 -20.10 20.09 19.29
CA VAL A 241 -18.80 20.44 18.70
C VAL A 241 -18.14 21.49 19.57
N VAL A 242 -16.89 21.22 19.93
CA VAL A 242 -16.07 22.17 20.68
C VAL A 242 -15.84 23.42 19.83
N ALA A 243 -16.02 24.59 20.42
CA ALA A 243 -15.78 25.87 19.76
C ALA A 243 -14.37 25.92 19.12
N GLY A 244 -14.31 26.32 17.86
CA GLY A 244 -13.10 26.40 17.04
C GLY A 244 -12.72 25.14 16.27
N TYR A 245 -13.46 24.03 16.42
CA TYR A 245 -13.12 22.74 15.81
C TYR A 245 -14.18 22.18 14.85
N GLY A 246 -15.22 22.94 14.51
CA GLY A 246 -16.16 22.49 13.50
C GLY A 246 -15.69 22.73 12.07
N VAL A 247 -16.46 22.19 11.13
CA VAL A 247 -16.23 22.35 9.71
C VAL A 247 -16.32 23.83 9.33
N LYS A 248 -15.37 24.31 8.51
CA LYS A 248 -15.33 25.71 8.07
C LYS A 248 -16.63 26.07 7.35
N GLY A 249 -17.29 27.14 7.80
CA GLY A 249 -18.56 27.61 7.23
C GLY A 249 -19.81 27.09 7.95
N THR A 250 -19.68 26.17 8.91
CA THR A 250 -20.82 25.69 9.71
C THR A 250 -20.96 26.40 11.05
N ASN A 251 -20.08 27.36 11.37
CA ASN A 251 -20.02 28.05 12.68
C ASN A 251 -19.98 27.06 13.85
N ASP A 252 -19.10 26.07 13.76
CA ASP A 252 -18.97 24.98 14.75
C ASP A 252 -20.24 24.14 14.96
N LYS A 253 -21.17 24.12 14.00
CA LYS A 253 -22.37 23.26 14.13
C LYS A 253 -22.18 21.81 13.68
N GLU A 254 -21.14 21.52 12.91
CA GLU A 254 -20.85 20.20 12.35
C GLU A 254 -19.39 19.84 12.62
N SER A 255 -19.14 18.60 13.04
CA SER A 255 -17.80 18.10 13.36
C SER A 255 -17.15 17.45 12.15
N PRO A 256 -15.84 17.67 11.90
CA PRO A 256 -15.09 16.92 10.90
C PRO A 256 -14.76 15.48 11.34
N MET A 257 -15.00 15.13 12.61
CA MET A 257 -14.77 13.79 13.14
C MET A 257 -15.91 12.85 12.70
N PRO A 258 -15.60 11.68 12.10
CA PRO A 258 -16.61 10.67 11.81
C PRO A 258 -17.05 9.97 13.10
N ALA A 259 -18.27 9.41 13.10
CA ALA A 259 -18.69 8.50 14.16
C ALA A 259 -17.81 7.23 14.10
N ILE A 260 -16.98 7.01 15.11
CA ILE A 260 -15.85 6.06 15.02
C ILE A 260 -16.27 4.58 15.10
N HIS A 261 -17.51 4.32 15.50
CA HIS A 261 -18.15 3.00 15.39
C HIS A 261 -18.70 2.73 13.98
N LYS A 262 -18.64 3.69 13.04
CA LYS A 262 -19.06 3.50 11.65
C LYS A 262 -17.84 3.38 10.72
N PRO A 263 -17.99 2.82 9.51
CA PRO A 263 -16.92 2.80 8.52
C PRO A 263 -16.36 4.21 8.22
N PRO A 264 -15.04 4.33 7.97
CA PRO A 264 -14.07 3.24 7.78
C PRO A 264 -13.42 2.70 9.06
N ILE A 265 -13.62 3.33 10.23
CA ILE A 265 -12.89 3.00 11.47
C ILE A 265 -13.51 1.77 12.16
N SER A 266 -14.84 1.73 12.27
CA SER A 266 -15.62 0.56 12.74
C SER A 266 -15.14 -0.04 14.07
N LEU A 267 -14.84 0.78 15.08
CA LEU A 267 -14.48 0.27 16.41
C LEU A 267 -15.69 -0.37 17.10
N SER A 268 -15.51 -1.59 17.59
CA SER A 268 -16.49 -2.30 18.42
C SER A 268 -16.54 -1.71 19.84
N LEU A 269 -17.60 -2.03 20.61
CA LEU A 269 -17.73 -1.53 21.98
C LEU A 269 -16.55 -1.91 22.89
N PRO A 270 -16.01 -3.15 22.83
CA PRO A 270 -14.84 -3.52 23.64
C PRO A 270 -13.58 -2.73 23.27
N GLU A 271 -13.39 -2.44 21.97
CA GLU A 271 -12.27 -1.63 21.49
C GLU A 271 -12.40 -0.16 21.92
N LEU A 272 -13.62 0.37 21.90
CA LEU A 272 -13.93 1.69 22.43
C LEU A 272 -13.68 1.76 23.93
N ALA A 273 -14.02 0.70 24.67
CA ALA A 273 -13.70 0.60 26.09
C ALA A 273 -12.18 0.61 26.33
N ALA A 274 -11.41 -0.12 25.52
CA ALA A 274 -9.95 -0.12 25.56
C ALA A 274 -9.34 1.27 25.33
N VAL A 275 -9.82 1.97 24.29
CA VAL A 275 -9.42 3.35 23.97
C VAL A 275 -9.69 4.28 25.16
N ASP A 276 -10.90 4.23 25.72
CA ASP A 276 -11.26 5.06 26.86
C ASP A 276 -10.42 4.73 28.09
N THR A 277 -10.28 3.46 28.46
CA THR A 277 -9.41 3.05 29.57
C THR A 277 -7.99 3.60 29.43
N TRP A 278 -7.42 3.58 28.21
CA TRP A 278 -6.12 4.18 27.96
C TRP A 278 -6.09 5.71 28.21
N LEU A 279 -7.15 6.44 27.86
CA LEU A 279 -7.26 7.89 28.12
C LEU A 279 -7.14 8.21 29.61
N TYR A 280 -7.71 7.37 30.49
CA TYR A 280 -7.64 7.52 31.94
C TYR A 280 -6.27 7.07 32.49
N VAL A 281 -5.85 5.85 32.17
CA VAL A 281 -4.67 5.20 32.76
C VAL A 281 -3.39 5.95 32.44
N ARG A 282 -3.23 6.45 31.20
CA ARG A 282 -2.02 7.20 30.81
C ARG A 282 -1.83 8.49 31.63
N GLU A 283 -2.91 9.05 32.18
CA GLU A 283 -2.91 10.27 32.99
C GLU A 283 -2.80 9.96 34.49
N GLY A 284 -2.55 8.69 34.84
CA GLY A 284 -2.46 8.23 36.23
C GLY A 284 -3.81 8.25 36.95
N ARG A 285 -4.93 8.19 36.20
CA ARG A 285 -6.28 8.20 36.76
C ARG A 285 -6.85 6.78 36.78
N GLU A 286 -7.70 6.53 37.77
CA GLU A 286 -8.52 5.33 37.82
C GLU A 286 -9.58 5.40 36.71
N ALA A 287 -9.56 4.41 35.82
CA ALA A 287 -10.55 4.28 34.76
C ALA A 287 -11.85 3.67 35.32
N PRO A 288 -13.03 4.06 34.81
CA PRO A 288 -14.25 3.30 35.05
C PRO A 288 -14.08 1.84 34.60
N SER A 289 -14.87 0.93 35.16
CA SER A 289 -14.84 -0.48 34.78
C SER A 289 -15.21 -0.67 33.30
N PHE A 290 -14.76 -1.79 32.71
CA PHE A 290 -15.09 -2.17 31.34
C PHE A 290 -16.61 -2.13 31.10
N GLU A 291 -17.39 -2.67 32.03
CA GLU A 291 -18.85 -2.72 31.96
C GLU A 291 -19.49 -1.33 32.00
N GLU A 292 -18.98 -0.41 32.84
CA GLU A 292 -19.48 0.97 32.91
C GLU A 292 -19.20 1.74 31.62
N ILE A 293 -18.01 1.56 31.04
CA ILE A 293 -17.65 2.18 29.76
C ILE A 293 -18.54 1.62 28.64
N VAL A 294 -18.65 0.29 28.53
CA VAL A 294 -19.51 -0.36 27.52
C VAL A 294 -20.95 0.13 27.63
N LYS A 295 -21.52 0.15 28.84
CA LYS A 295 -22.89 0.64 29.09
C LYS A 295 -23.06 2.09 28.65
N SER A 296 -22.04 2.92 28.81
CA SER A 296 -22.06 4.31 28.34
C SER A 296 -22.16 4.39 26.80
N TYR A 297 -21.45 3.52 26.08
CA TYR A 297 -21.60 3.43 24.62
C TYR A 297 -22.93 2.84 24.18
N GLU A 298 -23.46 1.86 24.91
CA GLU A 298 -24.76 1.27 24.59
C GLU A 298 -25.91 2.28 24.60
N LYS A 299 -25.80 3.34 25.41
CA LYS A 299 -26.73 4.48 25.43
C LYS A 299 -26.74 5.27 24.12
N PHE A 300 -25.61 5.38 23.42
CA PHE A 300 -25.46 6.23 22.23
C PHE A 300 -25.30 5.45 20.92
N ILE A 301 -25.03 4.15 20.98
CA ILE A 301 -24.90 3.28 19.82
C ILE A 301 -26.00 2.20 19.92
N PRO A 302 -27.08 2.30 19.11
CA PRO A 302 -28.16 1.34 19.14
C PRO A 302 -27.64 -0.02 18.67
N GLU A 303 -28.22 -1.11 19.17
CA GLU A 303 -27.73 -2.48 18.91
C GLU A 303 -27.53 -2.78 17.41
N ALA A 304 -28.42 -2.26 16.56
CA ALA A 304 -28.35 -2.40 15.10
C ALA A 304 -27.14 -1.74 14.45
N ASP A 305 -26.59 -0.68 15.06
CA ASP A 305 -25.45 0.10 14.55
C ASP A 305 -24.12 -0.32 15.19
N ARG A 306 -24.14 -1.21 16.19
CA ARG A 306 -22.92 -1.69 16.85
C ARG A 306 -22.12 -2.54 15.87
N PRO A 307 -20.85 -2.20 15.59
CA PRO A 307 -19.95 -3.12 14.94
C PRO A 307 -19.90 -4.36 15.81
N LYS A 308 -20.28 -5.50 15.23
CA LYS A 308 -20.05 -6.76 15.90
C LYS A 308 -18.55 -6.83 16.14
N GLN A 309 -18.15 -6.96 17.41
CA GLN A 309 -16.87 -7.57 17.71
C GLN A 309 -16.85 -8.86 16.88
N GLN A 310 -15.75 -9.13 16.20
CA GLN A 310 -15.69 -10.16 15.17
C GLN A 310 -15.82 -11.56 15.82
N GLU A 311 -17.02 -11.91 16.31
CA GLU A 311 -17.44 -13.24 16.69
C GLU A 311 -17.56 -14.05 15.41
N ASP A 312 -16.81 -15.15 15.37
CA ASP A 312 -16.75 -16.21 14.37
C ASP A 312 -17.91 -16.27 13.35
N LYS A 313 -17.91 -15.32 12.42
CA LYS A 313 -18.00 -15.57 10.99
C LYS A 313 -16.66 -15.15 10.43
N PRO A 314 -16.12 -15.81 9.39
CA PRO A 314 -14.99 -15.27 8.65
C PRO A 314 -15.48 -14.01 7.92
N ALA A 315 -15.64 -12.90 8.64
CA ALA A 315 -15.52 -11.58 8.08
C ALA A 315 -14.08 -11.55 7.55
N GLY A 316 -14.00 -11.51 6.22
CA GLY A 316 -12.76 -11.56 5.46
C GLY A 316 -11.73 -10.64 6.09
N PRO A 317 -10.53 -11.13 6.41
CA PRO A 317 -9.52 -10.29 7.01
C PRO A 317 -9.12 -9.21 6.02
N ALA A 318 -8.91 -7.99 6.49
CA ALA A 318 -7.73 -7.27 6.05
C ALA A 318 -6.56 -8.27 6.18
N SER A 319 -6.07 -8.70 5.03
CA SER A 319 -5.43 -9.98 4.80
C SER A 319 -4.24 -10.21 5.70
N ALA A 320 -4.31 -11.13 6.67
CA ALA A 320 -3.13 -11.90 7.03
C ALA A 320 -2.71 -12.65 5.75
N LEU A 321 -1.67 -12.15 5.10
CA LEU A 321 -1.11 -12.83 3.95
C LEU A 321 -0.54 -14.16 4.48
N LEU A 322 -0.80 -15.25 3.77
CA LEU A 322 -0.21 -16.57 3.98
C LEU A 322 1.32 -16.50 3.89
N ALA A 323 1.85 -15.60 3.07
CA ALA A 323 3.27 -15.26 2.99
C ALA A 323 3.44 -13.84 2.45
N ASP A 324 4.52 -13.17 2.86
CA ASP A 324 4.82 -11.79 2.46
C ASP A 324 6.09 -11.65 1.62
N GLY A 325 6.85 -12.73 1.43
CA GLY A 325 8.05 -12.73 0.59
C GLY A 325 9.33 -12.45 1.37
N SER A 326 9.25 -12.13 2.67
CA SER A 326 10.42 -12.13 3.55
C SER A 326 10.98 -13.54 3.75
N GLU A 327 10.14 -14.56 3.58
CA GLU A 327 10.53 -15.95 3.77
C GLU A 327 11.23 -16.54 2.54
N PRO A 328 12.04 -17.60 2.73
CA PRO A 328 12.53 -18.43 1.63
C PRO A 328 11.37 -19.05 0.83
N VAL A 329 11.57 -19.25 -0.47
CA VAL A 329 10.50 -19.64 -1.39
C VAL A 329 9.83 -20.99 -1.06
N ASP A 330 10.57 -21.93 -0.47
CA ASP A 330 10.02 -23.21 0.02
C ASP A 330 9.05 -23.02 1.19
N GLN A 331 9.34 -22.10 2.11
CA GLN A 331 8.43 -21.76 3.20
C GLN A 331 7.17 -21.06 2.68
N ILE A 332 7.29 -20.25 1.63
CA ILE A 332 6.13 -19.61 0.98
C ILE A 332 5.19 -20.69 0.42
N PHE A 333 5.73 -21.68 -0.31
CA PHE A 333 4.92 -22.80 -0.83
C PHE A 333 4.29 -23.64 0.29
N ALA A 334 5.01 -23.86 1.39
CA ALA A 334 4.49 -24.60 2.54
C ALA A 334 3.37 -23.83 3.25
N LYS A 335 3.56 -22.55 3.57
CA LYS A 335 2.53 -21.72 4.23
C LYS A 335 1.28 -21.54 3.38
N ALA A 336 1.46 -21.38 2.07
CA ALA A 336 0.36 -21.34 1.10
C ALA A 336 -0.28 -22.71 0.81
N GLN A 337 0.27 -23.80 1.39
CA GLN A 337 -0.18 -25.19 1.22
C GLN A 337 -0.14 -25.69 -0.23
N CYS A 338 0.66 -25.05 -1.09
CA CYS A 338 0.84 -25.46 -2.48
C CYS A 338 1.42 -26.87 -2.57
N VAL A 339 2.33 -27.21 -1.65
CA VAL A 339 3.02 -28.51 -1.56
C VAL A 339 2.06 -29.70 -1.35
N SER A 340 0.89 -29.45 -0.74
CA SER A 340 -0.10 -30.47 -0.41
C SER A 340 -0.88 -30.94 -1.65
N CYS A 341 -1.03 -30.07 -2.64
CA CYS A 341 -1.79 -30.37 -3.85
C CYS A 341 -0.90 -30.57 -5.08
N HIS A 342 0.23 -29.88 -5.16
CA HIS A 342 1.10 -29.87 -6.33
C HIS A 342 2.42 -30.58 -6.09
N THR A 343 2.94 -31.18 -7.16
CA THR A 343 4.33 -31.60 -7.23
C THR A 343 5.16 -30.42 -7.69
N ILE A 344 6.11 -29.97 -6.85
CA ILE A 344 6.94 -28.78 -7.12
C ILE A 344 8.41 -29.21 -7.11
N PRO A 345 9.07 -29.34 -8.27
CA PRO A 345 10.46 -29.76 -8.35
C PRO A 345 11.37 -28.87 -7.52
N GLY A 346 12.22 -29.47 -6.68
CA GLY A 346 13.18 -28.76 -5.83
C GLY A 346 12.64 -28.25 -4.49
N ILE A 347 11.34 -28.35 -4.23
CA ILE A 347 10.74 -28.00 -2.94
C ILE A 347 10.56 -29.27 -2.09
N PRO A 348 11.17 -29.36 -0.89
CA PRO A 348 11.04 -30.52 -0.02
C PRO A 348 9.58 -30.83 0.33
N GLY A 349 9.19 -32.10 0.21
CA GLY A 349 7.84 -32.56 0.57
C GLY A 349 6.73 -32.19 -0.42
N ALA A 350 7.03 -31.49 -1.52
CA ALA A 350 6.05 -31.11 -2.53
C ALA A 350 5.81 -32.23 -3.55
N THR A 351 5.03 -33.23 -3.15
CA THR A 351 4.69 -34.42 -3.97
C THR A 351 3.19 -34.56 -4.23
N GLY A 352 2.41 -33.48 -4.04
CA GLY A 352 0.98 -33.49 -4.28
C GLY A 352 0.61 -33.81 -5.73
N THR A 353 -0.50 -34.51 -5.93
CA THR A 353 -1.00 -34.95 -7.26
C THR A 353 -2.43 -34.50 -7.55
N ILE A 354 -3.03 -33.74 -6.62
CA ILE A 354 -4.37 -33.16 -6.77
C ILE A 354 -4.37 -32.07 -7.84
N GLY A 355 -3.27 -31.32 -7.96
CA GLY A 355 -3.01 -30.37 -9.03
C GLY A 355 -1.86 -30.81 -9.95
N PRO A 356 -1.66 -30.13 -11.09
CA PRO A 356 -0.59 -30.45 -12.02
C PRO A 356 0.80 -30.29 -11.40
N LYS A 357 1.76 -31.07 -11.92
CA LYS A 357 3.19 -30.85 -11.66
C LYS A 357 3.62 -29.49 -12.19
N LEU A 358 4.28 -28.69 -11.35
CA LEU A 358 4.63 -27.30 -11.65
C LEU A 358 6.01 -27.19 -12.30
N VAL A 359 6.10 -27.58 -13.57
CA VAL A 359 7.25 -27.35 -14.48
C VAL A 359 6.92 -26.23 -15.48
N GLU A 360 6.62 -25.05 -14.96
CA GLU A 360 5.93 -24.02 -15.73
C GLU A 360 6.80 -23.36 -16.80
N GLY A 361 8.14 -23.43 -16.68
CA GLY A 361 9.06 -23.10 -17.78
C GLY A 361 8.84 -23.95 -19.04
N THR A 362 8.35 -25.19 -18.88
CA THR A 362 7.98 -26.08 -20.01
C THR A 362 6.49 -26.00 -20.35
N ASN A 363 5.64 -25.98 -19.33
CA ASN A 363 4.19 -26.10 -19.51
C ASN A 363 3.53 -24.81 -20.02
N ALA A 364 3.87 -23.65 -19.45
CA ALA A 364 3.16 -22.40 -19.73
C ALA A 364 3.20 -22.00 -21.22
N PRO A 365 4.34 -22.08 -21.95
CA PRO A 365 4.35 -21.76 -23.39
C PRO A 365 3.45 -22.65 -24.25
N THR A 366 3.21 -23.89 -23.81
CA THR A 366 2.31 -24.83 -24.50
C THR A 366 0.86 -24.51 -24.18
N ARG A 367 0.55 -24.23 -22.90
CA ARG A 367 -0.81 -23.91 -22.42
C ARG A 367 -1.32 -22.57 -22.95
N LEU A 368 -0.46 -21.57 -23.10
CA LEU A 368 -0.79 -20.29 -23.72
C LEU A 368 -1.21 -20.42 -25.20
N LYS A 369 -0.84 -21.52 -25.87
CA LYS A 369 -1.23 -21.82 -27.25
C LYS A 369 -2.47 -22.73 -27.33
N ASP A 370 -2.99 -23.18 -26.19
CA ASP A 370 -4.19 -24.00 -26.16
C ASP A 370 -5.40 -23.16 -26.60
N LYS A 371 -6.28 -23.75 -27.41
CA LYS A 371 -7.49 -23.08 -27.90
C LYS A 371 -8.49 -22.80 -26.78
N GLU A 372 -8.45 -23.58 -25.72
CA GLU A 372 -9.32 -23.42 -24.55
C GLU A 372 -8.76 -22.39 -23.55
N TYR A 373 -7.54 -21.87 -23.77
CA TYR A 373 -6.99 -20.79 -22.95
C TYR A 373 -7.73 -19.48 -23.23
N LYS A 374 -8.47 -19.00 -22.22
CA LYS A 374 -9.26 -17.76 -22.27
C LYS A 374 -8.70 -16.65 -21.39
N GLY A 375 -7.51 -16.87 -20.82
CA GLY A 375 -6.82 -15.89 -20.01
C GLY A 375 -6.16 -14.78 -20.84
N THR A 376 -5.51 -13.87 -20.13
CA THR A 376 -4.93 -12.64 -20.69
C THR A 376 -3.41 -12.66 -20.75
N ALA A 377 -2.76 -13.65 -20.12
CA ALA A 377 -1.32 -13.76 -20.06
C ALA A 377 -0.69 -14.01 -21.44
N LYS A 378 0.50 -13.43 -21.64
CA LYS A 378 1.27 -13.54 -22.88
C LYS A 378 2.67 -14.10 -22.67
N SER A 379 3.08 -14.30 -21.43
CA SER A 379 4.38 -14.80 -21.04
C SER A 379 4.26 -15.86 -19.93
N THR A 380 5.30 -16.69 -19.75
CA THR A 380 5.32 -17.70 -18.66
C THR A 380 5.10 -17.07 -17.27
N PRO A 381 5.77 -15.98 -16.87
CA PRO A 381 5.52 -15.33 -15.58
C PRO A 381 4.08 -14.83 -15.42
N GLU A 382 3.52 -14.20 -16.48
CA GLU A 382 2.12 -13.74 -16.46
C GLU A 382 1.15 -14.92 -16.32
N TYR A 383 1.42 -16.03 -17.01
CA TYR A 383 0.58 -17.23 -16.93
C TYR A 383 0.57 -17.82 -15.52
N ILE A 384 1.75 -17.90 -14.87
CA ILE A 384 1.87 -18.39 -13.49
C ILE A 384 1.13 -17.44 -12.54
N MET A 385 1.33 -16.12 -12.68
CA MET A 385 0.63 -15.13 -11.86
C MET A 385 -0.88 -15.25 -12.02
N GLU A 386 -1.39 -15.30 -13.26
CA GLU A 386 -2.81 -15.48 -13.55
C GLU A 386 -3.36 -16.78 -12.96
N SER A 387 -2.62 -17.88 -13.08
CA SER A 387 -3.00 -19.18 -12.51
C SER A 387 -3.10 -19.14 -10.98
N ILE A 388 -2.36 -18.25 -10.30
CA ILE A 388 -2.41 -18.12 -8.84
C ILE A 388 -3.53 -17.18 -8.41
N VAL A 389 -3.65 -16.02 -9.06
CA VAL A 389 -4.62 -14.98 -8.64
C VAL A 389 -6.03 -15.26 -9.17
N ALA A 390 -6.15 -15.97 -10.30
CA ALA A 390 -7.39 -16.32 -10.97
C ALA A 390 -7.36 -17.77 -11.47
N PRO A 391 -7.28 -18.79 -10.57
CA PRO A 391 -7.01 -20.18 -10.96
C PRO A 391 -8.06 -20.82 -11.88
N SER A 392 -9.29 -20.31 -11.91
CA SER A 392 -10.34 -20.79 -12.83
C SER A 392 -10.28 -20.13 -14.22
N ALA A 393 -9.38 -19.19 -14.47
CA ALA A 393 -9.23 -18.58 -15.79
C ALA A 393 -8.82 -19.62 -16.86
N TYR A 394 -8.01 -20.60 -16.46
CA TYR A 394 -7.67 -21.75 -17.28
C TYR A 394 -7.30 -22.94 -16.39
N VAL A 395 -8.07 -24.01 -16.50
CA VAL A 395 -7.84 -25.26 -15.76
C VAL A 395 -7.36 -26.33 -16.72
N VAL A 396 -6.19 -26.89 -16.41
CA VAL A 396 -5.55 -27.93 -17.22
C VAL A 396 -6.31 -29.24 -17.04
N LYS A 397 -6.67 -29.91 -18.14
CA LYS A 397 -7.29 -31.24 -18.07
C LYS A 397 -6.25 -32.29 -17.62
N PRO A 398 -6.63 -33.32 -16.84
CA PRO A 398 -7.98 -33.67 -16.38
C PRO A 398 -8.34 -33.08 -14.99
N PHE A 399 -7.65 -32.04 -14.52
CA PHE A 399 -7.85 -31.54 -13.15
C PHE A 399 -9.21 -30.84 -12.97
N PRO A 400 -9.87 -31.00 -11.80
CA PRO A 400 -11.16 -30.38 -11.53
C PRO A 400 -11.02 -28.88 -11.24
N ASP A 401 -11.89 -28.07 -11.86
CA ASP A 401 -12.01 -26.64 -11.54
C ASP A 401 -12.45 -26.43 -10.08
N ASN A 402 -12.17 -25.24 -9.54
CA ASN A 402 -12.46 -24.83 -8.15
C ASN A 402 -11.72 -25.63 -7.07
N THR A 403 -10.73 -26.44 -7.45
CA THR A 403 -9.87 -27.17 -6.51
C THR A 403 -8.77 -26.27 -5.94
N MET A 404 -8.20 -25.38 -6.76
CA MET A 404 -7.23 -24.39 -6.30
C MET A 404 -7.95 -23.18 -5.66
N PRO A 405 -7.63 -22.81 -4.40
CA PRO A 405 -8.29 -21.71 -3.72
C PRO A 405 -8.19 -20.37 -4.45
N LYS A 406 -9.32 -19.66 -4.61
CA LYS A 406 -9.41 -18.33 -5.26
C LYS A 406 -9.00 -17.15 -4.36
N VAL A 407 -8.28 -17.45 -3.28
CA VAL A 407 -7.95 -16.47 -2.24
C VAL A 407 -6.53 -15.93 -2.38
N PHE A 408 -5.66 -16.56 -3.17
CA PHE A 408 -4.23 -16.25 -3.18
C PHE A 408 -3.90 -14.84 -3.65
N GLY A 409 -4.66 -14.27 -4.60
CA GLY A 409 -4.50 -12.85 -4.98
C GLY A 409 -4.79 -11.85 -3.86
N GLN A 410 -5.47 -12.29 -2.80
CA GLN A 410 -5.76 -11.51 -1.58
C GLN A 410 -4.94 -11.98 -0.38
N LYS A 411 -4.24 -13.11 -0.50
CA LYS A 411 -3.59 -13.82 0.61
C LYS A 411 -2.09 -14.01 0.42
N LEU A 412 -1.51 -13.60 -0.70
CA LEU A 412 -0.06 -13.57 -0.90
C LEU A 412 0.32 -12.13 -1.24
N SER A 413 1.36 -11.60 -0.61
CA SER A 413 1.85 -10.27 -0.98
C SER A 413 2.38 -10.27 -2.42
N ALA A 414 2.59 -9.08 -2.98
CA ALA A 414 3.30 -8.94 -4.24
C ALA A 414 4.71 -9.57 -4.18
N GLY A 415 5.43 -9.43 -3.06
CA GLY A 415 6.73 -10.04 -2.84
C GLY A 415 6.69 -11.57 -2.82
N ALA A 416 5.71 -12.17 -2.13
CA ALA A 416 5.52 -13.61 -2.09
C ALA A 416 5.12 -14.18 -3.46
N LEU A 417 4.17 -13.53 -4.14
CA LEU A 417 3.77 -13.90 -5.50
C LEU A 417 4.95 -13.81 -6.47
N LYS A 418 5.75 -12.76 -6.37
CA LYS A 418 6.95 -12.59 -7.19
C LYS A 418 7.94 -13.73 -6.97
N LYS A 419 8.25 -14.10 -5.73
CA LYS A 419 9.14 -15.25 -5.44
C LYS A 419 8.61 -16.57 -6.00
N ILE A 420 7.31 -16.83 -5.86
CA ILE A 420 6.68 -18.02 -6.44
C ILE A 420 6.82 -18.03 -7.97
N VAL A 421 6.46 -16.92 -8.62
CA VAL A 421 6.52 -16.79 -10.08
C VAL A 421 7.95 -16.94 -10.59
N ASP A 422 8.92 -16.27 -9.95
CA ASP A 422 10.33 -16.33 -10.32
C ASP A 422 10.85 -17.77 -10.21
N TYR A 423 10.49 -18.51 -9.15
CA TYR A 423 10.89 -19.90 -8.97
C TYR A 423 10.25 -20.82 -10.01
N LEU A 424 8.92 -20.78 -10.17
CA LEU A 424 8.18 -21.66 -11.10
C LEU A 424 8.50 -21.38 -12.57
N SER A 425 8.84 -20.14 -12.93
CA SER A 425 9.24 -19.80 -14.30
C SER A 425 10.54 -20.51 -14.72
N GLN A 426 11.34 -20.95 -13.75
CA GLN A 426 12.62 -21.61 -13.96
C GLN A 426 12.55 -23.13 -13.77
N THR A 427 11.37 -23.71 -13.49
CA THR A 427 11.19 -25.16 -13.41
C THR A 427 10.91 -25.75 -14.79
N TYR A 428 11.73 -26.72 -15.22
CA TYR A 428 11.60 -27.38 -16.53
C TYR A 428 11.47 -28.90 -16.37
N GLU A 429 10.71 -29.54 -17.26
CA GLU A 429 10.58 -31.00 -17.26
C GLU A 429 11.95 -31.63 -17.60
N GLY A 430 12.37 -32.61 -16.80
CA GLY A 430 13.63 -33.33 -16.99
C GLY A 430 14.92 -32.54 -16.71
N LYS A 431 14.84 -31.31 -16.16
CA LYS A 431 16.02 -30.54 -15.74
C LYS A 431 16.14 -30.45 -14.22
N GLU A 432 17.34 -30.16 -13.73
CA GLU A 432 17.55 -29.87 -12.32
C GLU A 432 16.73 -28.65 -11.88
N PRO A 433 16.12 -28.69 -10.68
CA PRO A 433 15.28 -27.61 -10.21
C PRO A 433 16.10 -26.37 -9.78
N PRO A 434 15.49 -25.17 -9.78
CA PRO A 434 16.12 -23.97 -9.27
C PRO A 434 16.49 -24.10 -7.78
N LYS A 435 17.57 -23.41 -7.37
CA LYS A 435 17.96 -23.34 -5.96
C LYS A 435 16.90 -22.60 -5.14
N ILE A 436 16.66 -23.09 -3.92
CA ILE A 436 15.81 -22.40 -2.94
C ILE A 436 16.57 -21.15 -2.47
N SER A 437 15.94 -19.98 -2.60
CA SER A 437 16.47 -18.69 -2.17
C SER A 437 15.46 -17.89 -1.38
#